data_AF-A0A3M0YA50-F1
#
_entry.id   AF-A0A3M0YA50-F1
#
_cell.length_a   1.000
_cell.length_b   1.000
_cell.length_c   1.000
_cell.angle_alpha   90.00
_cell.angle_beta   90.00
_cell.angle_gamma   90.00
#
_symmetry.space_group_name_H-M   'P 1'
#
loop_
_entity.id
_entity.type
_entity.pdbx_description
1 polymer ?
#
loop_
_entity_poly.entity_id
_entity_poly.type
_entity_poly.pdbx_seq_one_letter_code
_entity_poly.pdbx_strand_id
1 'polypeptide(L)'
;MALFLAIAGTQVKVPGLAWMLTFLPALMVALFPRWGIRALAGLGASLAVILWFFPPHHLPLSWLGLPDIPLGFHPVVWPFLENGFIFDNWHLFWYLALLAMAFLPLRAFSRPLLPLTILFLTASAFIFFVFFLTDRYRFALDYTQINRAVLHVVPLSAFYVAMLMKGRKGA
;
A
#
# COMPACT_ATOMS: atom_id res chain seq x y z
N MET A 1 -10.63 17.54 0.14
CA MET A 1 -11.05 16.43 1.03
C MET A 1 -9.92 15.45 1.32
N ALA A 2 -9.30 14.80 0.33
CA ALA A 2 -8.24 13.81 0.56
C ALA A 2 -7.03 14.33 1.36
N LEU A 3 -6.50 15.52 1.02
CA LEU A 3 -5.40 16.16 1.78
C LEU A 3 -5.79 16.50 3.22
N PHE A 4 -7.03 16.90 3.44
CA PHE A 4 -7.54 17.21 4.78
C PHE A 4 -7.68 15.94 5.64
N LEU A 5 -8.23 14.87 5.07
CA LEU A 5 -8.32 13.56 5.74
C LEU A 5 -6.94 12.95 6.00
N ALA A 6 -6.00 13.15 5.07
CA ALA A 6 -4.60 12.82 5.29
C ALA A 6 -4.11 13.56 6.54
N ILE A 7 -4.05 14.90 6.54
CA ILE A 7 -3.55 15.68 7.69
C ILE A 7 -4.23 15.28 9.01
N ALA A 8 -5.55 15.09 9.03
CA ALA A 8 -6.27 14.64 10.23
C ALA A 8 -5.78 13.28 10.76
N GLY A 9 -5.39 12.35 9.88
CA GLY A 9 -4.82 11.06 10.25
C GLY A 9 -3.50 11.14 11.03
N THR A 10 -2.76 12.26 10.93
CA THR A 10 -1.45 12.44 11.61
C THR A 10 -1.64 12.56 13.12
N GLN A 11 -2.80 13.09 13.50
CA GLN A 11 -3.10 13.51 14.87
C GLN A 11 -3.61 12.36 15.75
N VAL A 12 -3.93 11.20 15.16
CA VAL A 12 -4.57 10.10 15.89
C VAL A 12 -3.54 9.13 16.47
N LYS A 13 -2.51 8.76 15.70
CA LYS A 13 -1.50 7.74 16.07
C LYS A 13 -0.37 7.69 15.03
N VAL A 14 0.85 7.32 15.43
CA VAL A 14 2.02 7.11 14.53
C VAL A 14 1.70 6.30 13.26
N PRO A 15 0.88 5.22 13.32
CA PRO A 15 0.38 4.54 12.12
C PRO A 15 -0.26 5.43 11.04
N GLY A 16 -0.95 6.50 11.42
CA GLY A 16 -1.60 7.41 10.47
C GLY A 16 -0.58 8.23 9.64
N LEU A 17 0.54 8.61 10.24
CA LEU A 17 1.68 9.22 9.52
C LEU A 17 2.25 8.25 8.48
N ALA A 18 2.45 6.98 8.87
CA ALA A 18 2.96 5.96 7.96
C ALA A 18 2.01 5.74 6.77
N TRP A 19 0.70 5.76 7.00
CA TRP A 19 -0.30 5.71 5.93
C TRP A 19 -0.23 6.91 4.97
N MET A 20 0.12 8.10 5.44
CA MET A 20 0.27 9.26 4.53
C MET A 20 1.46 9.16 3.61
N LEU A 21 2.52 8.49 4.03
CA LEU A 21 3.68 8.27 3.17
C LEU A 21 3.30 7.46 1.93
N THR A 22 2.28 6.60 2.01
CA THR A 22 1.77 5.86 0.82
C THR A 22 1.09 6.78 -0.19
N PHE A 23 0.63 7.96 0.23
CA PHE A 23 0.01 8.98 -0.61
C PHE A 23 1.03 9.81 -1.40
N LEU A 24 2.27 9.94 -0.91
CA LEU A 24 3.30 10.78 -1.54
C LEU A 24 3.63 10.33 -2.98
N PRO A 25 3.88 9.04 -3.27
CA PRO A 25 4.11 8.59 -4.65
C PRO A 25 2.95 8.93 -5.57
N ALA A 26 1.72 8.70 -5.12
CA ALA A 26 0.52 8.99 -5.91
C ALA A 26 0.37 10.49 -6.17
N LEU A 27 0.65 11.33 -5.16
CA LEU A 27 0.63 12.78 -5.28
C LEU A 27 1.71 13.29 -6.25
N MET A 28 2.93 12.72 -6.19
CA MET A 28 4.01 13.05 -7.14
C MET A 28 3.60 12.75 -8.58
N VAL A 29 2.94 11.62 -8.83
CA VAL A 29 2.42 11.29 -10.17
C VAL A 29 1.24 12.18 -10.57
N ALA A 30 0.36 12.53 -9.64
CA ALA A 30 -0.76 13.41 -9.91
C ALA A 30 -0.31 14.83 -10.30
N LEU A 31 0.68 15.38 -9.59
CA LEU A 31 1.21 16.73 -9.83
C LEU A 31 2.14 16.78 -11.03
N PHE A 32 2.95 15.72 -11.25
CA PHE A 32 3.94 15.66 -12.31
C PHE A 32 3.85 14.34 -13.09
N PRO A 33 2.86 14.13 -13.98
CA PRO A 33 2.58 12.80 -14.55
C PRO A 33 3.74 12.14 -15.29
N ARG A 34 4.56 12.92 -16.00
CA ARG A 34 5.70 12.41 -16.78
C ARG A 34 6.96 12.24 -15.93
N TRP A 35 7.25 13.22 -15.07
CA TRP A 35 8.45 13.21 -14.23
C TRP A 35 8.28 12.34 -12.99
N GLY A 36 7.10 12.37 -12.37
CA GLY A 36 6.74 11.56 -11.21
C GLY A 36 6.88 10.07 -11.47
N ILE A 37 6.38 9.56 -12.60
CA ILE A 37 6.55 8.12 -12.91
C ILE A 37 8.02 7.76 -13.18
N ARG A 38 8.78 8.62 -13.86
CA ARG A 38 10.21 8.39 -14.11
C ARG A 38 11.02 8.44 -12.82
N ALA A 39 10.71 9.40 -11.94
CA ALA A 39 11.33 9.54 -10.62
C ALA A 39 11.01 8.32 -9.75
N LEU A 40 9.75 7.86 -9.72
CA LEU A 40 9.37 6.65 -8.98
C LEU A 40 10.03 5.39 -9.55
N ALA A 41 10.08 5.25 -10.87
CA ALA A 41 10.77 4.12 -11.50
C ALA A 41 12.27 4.13 -11.20
N GLY A 42 12.90 5.30 -11.28
CA GLY A 42 14.31 5.49 -10.91
C GLY A 42 14.57 5.17 -9.44
N LEU A 43 13.79 5.75 -8.52
CA LEU A 43 13.89 5.49 -7.08
C LEU A 43 13.66 4.02 -6.76
N GLY A 44 12.64 3.40 -7.35
CA GLY A 44 12.33 1.98 -7.15
C GLY A 44 13.45 1.08 -7.67
N ALA A 45 14.01 1.36 -8.85
CA ALA A 45 15.13 0.61 -9.40
C ALA A 45 16.41 0.79 -8.55
N SER A 46 16.74 2.02 -8.16
CA SER A 46 17.87 2.29 -7.27
C SER A 46 17.71 1.59 -5.92
N LEU A 47 16.52 1.64 -5.33
CA LEU A 47 16.23 0.95 -4.08
C LEU A 47 16.36 -0.57 -4.25
N ALA A 48 15.83 -1.15 -5.33
CA ALA A 48 15.96 -2.59 -5.60
C ALA A 48 17.43 -3.01 -5.75
N VAL A 49 18.25 -2.22 -6.45
CA VAL A 49 19.69 -2.45 -6.57
C VAL A 49 20.38 -2.36 -5.22
N ILE A 50 20.09 -1.32 -4.43
CA ILE A 50 20.66 -1.15 -3.08
C ILE A 50 20.29 -2.34 -2.20
N LEU A 51 19.02 -2.75 -2.18
CA LEU A 51 18.56 -3.88 -1.37
C LEU A 51 19.16 -5.22 -1.82
N TRP A 52 19.44 -5.38 -3.11
CA TRP A 52 20.08 -6.58 -3.65
C TRP A 52 21.53 -6.71 -3.18
N PHE A 53 22.30 -5.63 -3.22
CA PHE A 53 23.73 -5.65 -2.84
C PHE A 53 23.96 -5.43 -1.34
N PHE A 54 23.05 -4.73 -0.67
CA PHE A 54 23.16 -4.34 0.74
C PHE A 54 21.83 -4.64 1.47
N PRO A 55 21.46 -5.92 1.62
CA PRO A 55 20.22 -6.29 2.30
C PRO A 55 20.27 -5.83 3.76
N PRO A 56 19.40 -4.89 4.18
CA PRO A 56 19.42 -4.38 5.54
C PRO A 56 18.83 -5.42 6.51
N HIS A 57 19.48 -5.61 7.65
CA HIS A 57 18.94 -6.41 8.76
C HIS A 57 18.04 -5.58 9.70
N HIS A 58 18.13 -4.26 9.63
CA HIS A 58 17.32 -3.33 10.40
C HIS A 58 16.97 -2.10 9.57
N LEU A 59 15.82 -1.50 9.82
CA LEU A 59 15.51 -0.14 9.37
C LEU A 59 16.14 0.84 10.35
N PRO A 60 17.11 1.65 9.91
CA PRO A 60 17.70 2.67 10.75
C PRO A 60 16.68 3.80 10.93
N LEU A 61 16.03 3.85 12.07
CA LEU A 61 15.10 4.91 12.48
C LEU A 61 15.63 5.69 13.69
N SER A 62 16.78 5.27 14.23
CA SER A 62 17.50 5.92 15.32
C SER A 62 17.80 7.40 15.06
N TRP A 63 18.06 7.79 13.81
CA TRP A 63 18.23 9.21 13.43
C TRP A 63 16.96 10.05 13.60
N LEU A 64 15.79 9.41 13.66
CA LEU A 64 14.49 10.02 13.95
C LEU A 64 14.09 9.88 15.44
N GLY A 65 15.00 9.39 16.30
CA GLY A 65 14.73 9.14 17.72
C GLY A 65 13.82 7.94 17.99
N LEU A 66 13.62 7.08 16.99
CA LEU A 66 12.82 5.86 17.10
C LEU A 66 13.74 4.63 17.18
N PRO A 67 13.32 3.54 17.84
CA PRO A 67 14.09 2.31 17.84
C PRO A 67 14.19 1.75 16.42
N ASP A 68 15.37 1.23 16.09
CA ASP A 68 15.59 0.53 14.82
C ASP A 68 14.68 -0.71 14.76
N ILE A 69 14.10 -0.95 13.58
CA ILE A 69 13.16 -2.06 13.39
C ILE A 69 13.89 -3.22 12.75
N PRO A 70 13.96 -4.41 13.37
CA PRO A 70 14.56 -5.56 12.73
C PRO A 70 13.74 -5.97 11.51
N LEU A 71 14.44 -6.30 10.43
CA LEU A 71 13.86 -6.76 9.18
C LEU A 71 14.03 -8.26 9.05
N GLY A 72 12.92 -8.94 8.75
CA GLY A 72 12.90 -10.39 8.56
C GLY A 72 11.64 -10.81 7.83
N PHE A 73 11.77 -11.73 6.87
CA PHE A 73 10.59 -12.25 6.16
C PHE A 73 9.81 -13.24 7.03
N HIS A 74 8.52 -12.97 7.21
CA HIS A 74 7.60 -13.79 7.99
C HIS A 74 6.40 -14.20 7.11
N PRO A 75 6.17 -15.51 6.89
CA PRO A 75 5.10 -15.98 6.02
C PRO A 75 3.72 -15.92 6.72
N VAL A 76 3.14 -14.73 6.82
CA VAL A 76 1.83 -14.50 7.46
C VAL A 76 0.65 -14.62 6.50
N VAL A 77 0.81 -15.31 5.37
CA VAL A 77 -0.24 -15.49 4.36
C VAL A 77 -1.50 -16.13 4.97
N TRP A 78 -1.33 -17.18 5.77
CA TRP A 78 -2.45 -17.90 6.39
C TRP A 78 -3.31 -17.01 7.29
N PRO A 79 -2.75 -16.26 8.26
CA PRO A 79 -3.53 -15.32 9.07
C PRO A 79 -4.34 -14.31 8.25
N PHE A 80 -3.81 -13.83 7.13
CA PHE A 80 -4.53 -12.93 6.22
C PHE A 80 -5.68 -13.62 5.49
N LEU A 81 -5.47 -14.87 5.05
CA LEU A 81 -6.52 -15.67 4.42
C LEU A 81 -7.62 -16.03 5.43
N GLU A 82 -7.25 -16.50 6.62
CA GLU A 82 -8.20 -16.86 7.69
C GLU A 82 -9.02 -15.65 8.13
N ASN A 83 -8.36 -14.52 8.39
CA ASN A 83 -9.05 -13.29 8.76
C ASN A 83 -9.99 -12.77 7.66
N GLY A 84 -9.58 -12.92 6.39
CA GLY A 84 -10.34 -12.40 5.27
C GLY A 84 -11.47 -13.32 4.77
N PHE A 85 -11.31 -14.64 4.87
CA PHE A 85 -12.26 -15.64 4.35
C PHE A 85 -13.01 -16.44 5.42
N ILE A 86 -12.44 -16.65 6.61
CA ILE A 86 -13.04 -17.54 7.62
C ILE A 86 -13.77 -16.74 8.70
N PHE A 87 -13.23 -15.58 9.10
CA PHE A 87 -13.85 -14.75 10.15
C PHE A 87 -14.87 -13.73 9.63
N ASP A 88 -15.45 -13.92 8.44
CA ASP A 88 -16.49 -13.07 7.82
C ASP A 88 -16.19 -11.57 7.70
N ASN A 89 -14.95 -11.12 7.92
CA ASN A 89 -14.65 -9.69 8.03
C ASN A 89 -14.43 -9.00 6.67
N TRP A 90 -13.87 -9.70 5.66
CA TRP A 90 -13.34 -9.01 4.45
C TRP A 90 -13.49 -9.77 3.12
N HIS A 91 -14.58 -10.50 2.89
CA HIS A 91 -14.78 -11.18 1.60
C HIS A 91 -14.81 -10.20 0.42
N LEU A 92 -15.43 -9.03 0.62
CA LEU A 92 -15.45 -7.95 -0.37
C LEU A 92 -14.04 -7.49 -0.78
N PHE A 93 -13.10 -7.43 0.17
CA PHE A 93 -11.72 -7.06 -0.13
C PHE A 93 -11.10 -8.03 -1.15
N TRP A 94 -11.31 -9.34 -0.98
CA TRP A 94 -10.78 -10.35 -1.89
C TRP A 94 -11.39 -10.27 -3.29
N TYR A 95 -12.70 -10.07 -3.40
CA TYR A 95 -13.33 -9.84 -4.71
C TYR A 95 -12.77 -8.60 -5.39
N LEU A 96 -12.59 -7.51 -4.65
CA LEU A 96 -12.00 -6.27 -5.18
C LEU A 96 -10.53 -6.43 -5.56
N ALA A 97 -9.74 -7.17 -4.78
CA ALA A 97 -8.35 -7.44 -5.08
C ALA A 97 -8.20 -8.27 -6.37
N LEU A 98 -9.00 -9.33 -6.52
CA LEU A 98 -9.02 -10.16 -7.73
C LEU A 98 -9.42 -9.35 -8.97
N LEU A 99 -10.46 -8.52 -8.86
CA LEU A 99 -10.88 -7.62 -9.94
C LEU A 99 -9.77 -6.61 -10.27
N ALA A 100 -9.17 -5.97 -9.25
CA ALA A 100 -8.08 -5.04 -9.45
C ALA A 100 -6.91 -5.70 -10.18
N MET A 101 -6.52 -6.93 -9.80
CA MET A 101 -5.46 -7.70 -10.47
C MET A 101 -5.82 -8.06 -11.92
N ALA A 102 -7.05 -8.50 -12.18
CA ALA A 102 -7.50 -8.87 -13.52
C ALA A 102 -7.51 -7.67 -14.49
N PHE A 103 -7.88 -6.49 -14.02
CA PHE A 103 -7.94 -5.27 -14.83
C PHE A 103 -6.64 -4.44 -14.80
N LEU A 104 -5.70 -4.75 -13.90
CA LEU A 104 -4.43 -4.04 -13.76
C LEU A 104 -3.65 -3.94 -15.09
N PRO A 105 -3.33 -5.06 -15.77
CA PRO A 105 -2.47 -5.01 -16.96
C PRO A 105 -3.16 -4.32 -18.15
N LEU A 106 -4.49 -4.21 -18.13
CA LEU A 106 -5.26 -3.70 -19.26
C LEU A 106 -5.39 -2.18 -19.26
N ARG A 107 -5.49 -1.56 -18.07
CA ARG A 107 -5.92 -0.15 -17.96
C ARG A 107 -5.23 0.65 -16.86
N ALA A 108 -4.54 0.01 -15.93
CA ALA A 108 -4.04 0.67 -14.72
C ALA A 108 -3.04 1.78 -15.00
N PHE A 109 -2.26 1.67 -16.08
CA PHE A 109 -1.24 2.65 -16.44
C PHE A 109 -1.72 3.70 -17.45
N SER A 110 -3.03 3.79 -17.70
CA SER A 110 -3.59 4.91 -18.44
C SER A 110 -3.43 6.21 -17.64
N ARG A 111 -3.10 7.32 -18.31
CA ARG A 111 -2.85 8.64 -17.66
C ARG A 111 -3.87 9.04 -16.58
N PRO A 112 -5.20 8.89 -16.78
CA PRO A 112 -6.16 9.32 -15.76
C PRO A 112 -6.21 8.40 -14.53
N LEU A 113 -5.86 7.12 -14.66
CA LEU A 113 -5.89 6.15 -13.57
C LEU A 113 -4.55 6.00 -12.87
N LEU A 114 -3.47 6.49 -13.48
CA LEU A 114 -2.11 6.27 -13.02
C LEU A 114 -1.88 6.69 -11.55
N PRO A 115 -2.29 7.88 -11.07
CA PRO A 115 -2.11 8.23 -9.66
C PRO A 115 -2.85 7.28 -8.71
N LEU A 116 -4.05 6.84 -9.10
CA LEU A 116 -4.88 5.95 -8.30
C LEU A 116 -4.30 4.53 -8.26
N THR A 117 -3.76 4.05 -9.38
CA THR A 117 -3.00 2.80 -9.46
C THR A 117 -1.78 2.87 -8.55
N ILE A 118 -1.01 3.95 -8.59
CA ILE A 118 0.17 4.11 -7.73
C ILE A 118 -0.24 4.12 -6.25
N LEU A 119 -1.32 4.81 -5.89
CA LEU A 119 -1.83 4.82 -4.52
C LEU A 119 -2.22 3.42 -4.03
N PHE A 120 -2.92 2.65 -4.87
CA PHE A 120 -3.31 1.28 -4.55
C PHE A 120 -2.08 0.37 -4.36
N LEU A 121 -1.09 0.48 -5.24
CA LEU A 121 0.14 -0.29 -5.17
C LEU A 121 0.97 0.06 -3.94
N THR A 122 1.13 1.34 -3.61
CA THR A 122 1.91 1.77 -2.44
C THR A 122 1.22 1.44 -1.13
N ALA A 123 -0.11 1.56 -1.07
CA ALA A 123 -0.90 1.11 0.08
C ALA A 123 -0.76 -0.41 0.30
N SER A 124 -0.84 -1.20 -0.76
CA SER A 124 -0.69 -2.66 -0.70
C SER A 124 0.73 -3.07 -0.32
N ALA A 125 1.74 -2.43 -0.92
CA ALA A 125 3.14 -2.63 -0.59
C ALA A 125 3.45 -2.26 0.87
N PHE A 126 2.81 -1.22 1.41
CA PHE A 126 2.95 -0.84 2.81
C PHE A 126 2.42 -1.92 3.75
N ILE A 127 1.22 -2.48 3.50
CA ILE A 127 0.70 -3.61 4.30
C ILE A 127 1.66 -4.80 4.21
N PHE A 128 2.10 -5.15 3.00
CA PHE A 128 3.04 -6.25 2.80
C PHE A 128 4.32 -6.02 3.61
N PHE A 129 4.95 -4.85 3.47
CA PHE A 129 6.17 -4.50 4.18
C PHE A 129 6.00 -4.60 5.70
N VAL A 130 4.95 -3.98 6.25
CA VAL A 130 4.72 -3.96 7.70
C VAL A 130 4.54 -5.37 8.24
N PHE A 131 3.68 -6.20 7.65
CA PHE A 131 3.34 -7.50 8.24
C PHE A 131 4.27 -8.64 7.85
N PHE A 132 4.90 -8.58 6.67
CA PHE A 132 5.77 -9.65 6.20
C PHE A 132 7.24 -9.36 6.49
N LEU A 133 7.66 -8.11 6.66
CA LEU A 133 9.08 -7.77 6.79
C LEU A 133 9.47 -7.20 8.15
N THR A 134 8.51 -6.99 9.07
CA THR A 134 8.79 -6.44 10.41
C THR A 134 8.16 -7.29 11.51
N ASP A 135 8.57 -7.04 12.76
CA ASP A 135 7.99 -7.64 13.98
C ASP A 135 6.46 -7.47 14.11
N ARG A 136 5.84 -6.60 13.29
CA ARG A 136 4.38 -6.47 13.27
C ARG A 136 3.65 -7.72 12.79
N TYR A 137 4.35 -8.70 12.20
CA TYR A 137 3.79 -10.01 11.86
C TYR A 137 3.08 -10.68 13.05
N ARG A 138 3.56 -10.48 14.29
CA ARG A 138 2.94 -11.04 15.51
C ARG A 138 1.50 -10.58 15.70
N PHE A 139 1.21 -9.33 15.38
CA PHE A 139 -0.16 -8.81 15.45
C PHE A 139 -1.07 -9.31 14.32
N ALA A 140 -0.49 -9.85 13.24
CA ALA A 140 -1.25 -10.58 12.23
C ALA A 140 -1.65 -11.96 12.74
N LEU A 141 -0.76 -12.65 13.48
CA LEU A 141 -1.07 -13.95 14.09
C LEU A 141 -2.23 -13.86 15.09
N ASP A 142 -2.33 -12.76 15.83
CA ASP A 142 -3.43 -12.51 16.76
C ASP A 142 -4.68 -11.88 16.09
N TYR A 143 -4.66 -11.68 14.76
CA TYR A 143 -5.72 -11.08 13.95
C TYR A 143 -6.14 -9.62 14.30
N THR A 144 -5.65 -9.06 15.39
CA THR A 144 -6.10 -7.77 15.94
C THR A 144 -5.80 -6.57 15.05
N GLN A 145 -4.70 -6.59 14.30
CA GLN A 145 -4.28 -5.46 13.46
C GLN A 145 -4.62 -5.60 11.99
N ILE A 146 -4.94 -6.81 11.51
CA ILE A 146 -5.30 -7.05 10.10
C ILE A 146 -6.55 -6.23 9.75
N ASN A 147 -7.60 -6.33 10.57
CA ASN A 147 -8.85 -5.60 10.35
C ASN A 147 -8.65 -4.08 10.22
N ARG A 148 -7.79 -3.49 11.06
CA ARG A 148 -7.51 -2.06 11.03
C ARG A 148 -6.70 -1.67 9.79
N ALA A 149 -5.72 -2.48 9.40
CA ALA A 149 -4.91 -2.20 8.23
C ALA A 149 -5.73 -2.30 6.94
N VAL A 150 -6.54 -3.35 6.81
CA VAL A 150 -7.37 -3.62 5.61
C VAL A 150 -8.49 -2.57 5.47
N LEU A 151 -9.05 -2.06 6.57
CA LEU A 151 -10.08 -1.01 6.58
C LEU A 151 -9.70 0.23 5.76
N HIS A 152 -8.41 0.59 5.72
CA HIS A 152 -7.94 1.74 4.93
C HIS A 152 -7.87 1.45 3.42
N VAL A 153 -7.68 0.19 3.05
CA VAL A 153 -7.48 -0.24 1.66
C VAL A 153 -8.79 -0.62 0.99
N VAL A 154 -9.77 -1.19 1.71
CA VAL A 154 -11.03 -1.64 1.08
C VAL A 154 -11.77 -0.52 0.34
N PRO A 155 -12.00 0.68 0.91
CA PRO A 155 -12.69 1.76 0.20
C PRO A 155 -11.89 2.24 -1.02
N LEU A 156 -10.56 2.27 -0.90
CA LEU A 156 -9.65 2.59 -2.00
C LEU A 156 -9.78 1.55 -3.12
N SER A 157 -9.76 0.25 -2.80
CA SER A 157 -9.94 -0.84 -3.75
C SER A 157 -11.28 -0.76 -4.47
N ALA A 158 -12.36 -0.47 -3.73
CA ALA A 158 -13.70 -0.35 -4.28
C ALA A 158 -13.77 0.79 -5.30
N PHE A 159 -13.26 1.97 -4.93
CA PHE A 159 -13.18 3.12 -5.83
C PHE A 159 -12.29 2.85 -7.04
N TYR A 160 -11.14 2.19 -6.81
CA TYR A 160 -10.20 1.84 -7.88
C TYR A 160 -10.81 0.90 -8.91
N VAL A 161 -11.45 -0.19 -8.46
CA VAL A 161 -12.16 -1.13 -9.33
C VAL A 161 -13.29 -0.43 -10.08
N ALA A 162 -14.08 0.40 -9.42
CA ALA A 162 -15.13 1.18 -10.08
C ALA A 162 -14.56 2.07 -11.20
N MET A 163 -13.41 2.70 -10.97
CA MET A 163 -12.72 3.54 -11.97
C MET A 163 -12.10 2.73 -13.11
N LEU A 164 -11.60 1.52 -12.84
CA LEU A 164 -11.12 0.59 -13.88
C LEU A 164 -12.27 0.09 -14.78
N MET A 165 -13.43 -0.18 -14.18
CA MET A 165 -14.64 -0.63 -14.87
C MET A 165 -15.33 0.49 -15.64
N LYS A 166 -15.24 1.73 -15.17
CA LYS A 166 -15.69 2.94 -15.88
C LYS A 166 -14.84 3.17 -17.13
N GLY A 167 -15.07 2.34 -18.14
CA GLY A 167 -14.48 2.47 -19.46
C GLY A 167 -14.75 3.87 -20.02
N ARG A 168 -13.78 4.37 -20.78
CA ARG A 168 -13.83 5.68 -21.45
C ARG A 168 -15.09 5.73 -22.33
N LYS A 169 -16.15 6.41 -21.86
CA LYS A 169 -17.29 6.75 -22.70
C LYS A 169 -16.80 7.75 -23.74
N GLY A 170 -16.63 7.30 -24.98
CA GLY A 170 -16.45 8.14 -26.18
C GLY A 170 -15.14 8.91 -26.27
N ALA A 171 -14.30 8.54 -27.22
CA ALA A 171 -13.57 9.49 -28.04
C ALA A 171 -13.84 9.12 -29.49
#